data_AF-A0A8H4FNQ1-F1
#
_entry.id   AF-A0A8H4FNQ1-F1
#
_cell.length_a   1.000
_cell.length_b   1.000
_cell.length_c   1.000
_cell.angle_alpha   90.00
_cell.angle_beta   90.00
_cell.angle_gamma   90.00
#
_symmetry.space_group_name_H-M   'P 1'
#
loop_
_entity.id
_entity.type
_entity.pdbx_description
1 polymer ?
#
loop_
_entity_poly.entity_id
_entity_poly.type
_entity_poly.pdbx_seq_one_letter_code
_entity_poly.pdbx_strand_id
1 'polypeptide(L)'
;MASLPAQHPSLALHLTDRALNPILTSAHSQSQLEALTSLTTTSLTAHAAATRFSLGPAQRIIVEHGPGSPVVLSSFLNGADALPNGGETSAAASAAAAAAATSNNTPTASRPATSGPSSATAATPGGAAQGATDTKADDVENAAPMLVGVVVAATGEEAMEARRAAGRLERVGREFQREWAAEEGTAAAEGGQ
;
A
#
# COMPACT_ATOMS: atom_id res chain seq x y z
N MET A 1 -14.75 -2.47 17.55
CA MET A 1 -14.30 -3.32 16.43
C MET A 1 -15.34 -4.39 16.13
N ALA A 2 -16.18 -4.20 15.11
CA ALA A 2 -17.07 -5.27 14.66
C ALA A 2 -16.25 -6.33 13.90
N SER A 3 -16.57 -7.62 14.06
CA SER A 3 -15.85 -8.72 13.41
C SER A 3 -16.00 -8.64 11.89
N LEU A 4 -14.99 -8.06 11.22
CA LEU A 4 -14.96 -7.87 9.78
C LEU A 4 -15.17 -9.20 8.99
N PRO A 5 -14.63 -10.36 9.43
CA PRO A 5 -14.97 -11.66 8.85
C PRO A 5 -16.48 -11.98 8.85
N ALA A 6 -17.20 -11.63 9.92
CA ALA A 6 -18.62 -11.93 10.04
C ALA A 6 -19.50 -11.06 9.13
N GLN A 7 -18.99 -9.91 8.68
CA GLN A 7 -19.70 -9.01 7.76
C GLN A 7 -19.61 -9.46 6.30
N HIS A 8 -18.66 -10.33 5.96
CA HIS A 8 -18.41 -10.83 4.61
C HIS A 8 -18.28 -12.35 4.58
N PRO A 9 -19.37 -13.09 4.83
CA PRO A 9 -19.30 -14.56 4.90
C PRO A 9 -18.96 -15.21 3.55
N SER A 10 -19.18 -14.54 2.42
CA SER A 10 -18.84 -15.03 1.08
C SER A 10 -17.39 -14.75 0.67
N LEU A 11 -16.68 -13.88 1.39
CA LEU A 11 -15.31 -13.49 1.06
C LEU A 11 -14.29 -14.18 1.97
N ALA A 12 -13.14 -14.54 1.42
CA ALA A 12 -11.99 -14.92 2.23
C ALA A 12 -11.12 -13.69 2.50
N LEU A 13 -10.78 -13.47 3.76
CA LEU A 13 -10.07 -12.31 4.27
C LEU A 13 -8.88 -12.78 5.10
N HIS A 14 -7.72 -12.19 4.86
CA HIS A 14 -6.50 -12.53 5.56
C HIS A 14 -5.66 -11.27 5.75
N LEU A 15 -5.31 -10.94 6.98
CA LEU A 15 -4.42 -9.85 7.32
C LEU A 15 -3.27 -10.41 8.15
N THR A 16 -2.06 -10.25 7.64
CA THR A 16 -0.83 -10.70 8.30
C THR A 16 0.24 -9.62 8.27
N ASP A 17 1.27 -9.79 9.08
CA ASP A 17 2.52 -9.09 8.84
C ASP A 17 3.34 -9.76 7.71
N ARG A 18 4.54 -9.23 7.45
CA ARG A 18 5.49 -9.78 6.47
C ARG A 18 6.08 -11.13 6.88
N ALA A 19 6.08 -11.45 8.17
CA ALA A 19 6.52 -12.73 8.71
C ALA A 19 5.43 -13.81 8.66
N LEU A 20 4.25 -13.48 8.09
CA LEU A 20 3.07 -14.35 7.98
C LEU A 20 2.43 -14.68 9.34
N ASN A 21 2.63 -13.82 10.34
CA ASN A 21 1.90 -13.89 11.59
C ASN A 21 0.47 -13.37 11.38
N PRO A 22 -0.58 -14.20 11.56
CA PRO A 22 -1.94 -13.80 11.28
C PRO A 22 -2.49 -12.86 12.36
N ILE A 23 -2.95 -11.69 11.95
CA ILE A 23 -3.64 -10.72 12.80
C ILE A 23 -5.16 -10.96 12.73
N LEU A 24 -5.67 -11.15 11.52
CA LEU A 24 -7.09 -11.43 11.27
C LEU A 24 -7.22 -12.41 10.12
N THR A 25 -8.02 -13.45 10.30
CA THR A 25 -8.31 -14.41 9.24
C THR A 25 -9.77 -14.83 9.26
N SER A 26 -10.37 -15.02 8.08
CA SER A 26 -11.67 -15.65 7.92
C SER A 26 -11.55 -17.11 7.43
N ALA A 27 -10.36 -17.71 7.52
CA ALA A 27 -10.19 -19.12 7.16
C ALA A 27 -10.97 -20.03 8.11
N HIS A 28 -11.79 -20.92 7.55
CA HIS A 28 -12.58 -21.91 8.32
C HIS A 28 -11.98 -23.32 8.26
N SER A 29 -10.92 -23.51 7.47
CA SER A 29 -10.18 -24.77 7.36
C SER A 29 -8.68 -24.52 7.23
N GLN A 30 -7.89 -25.54 7.58
CA GLN A 30 -6.43 -25.50 7.43
C GLN A 30 -6.02 -25.33 5.96
N SER A 31 -6.69 -26.01 5.03
CA SER A 31 -6.41 -25.89 3.59
C SER A 31 -6.69 -24.48 3.06
N GLN A 32 -7.73 -23.81 3.57
CA GLN A 32 -8.04 -22.43 3.19
C GLN A 32 -6.97 -21.46 3.72
N LEU A 33 -6.51 -21.67 4.96
CA LEU A 33 -5.42 -20.88 5.54
C LEU A 33 -4.14 -21.03 4.73
N GLU A 34 -3.76 -22.27 4.37
CA GLU A 34 -2.58 -22.55 3.54
C GLU A 34 -2.67 -21.87 2.16
N ALA A 35 -3.84 -21.89 1.53
CA ALA A 35 -4.07 -21.20 0.27
C ALA A 35 -3.91 -19.67 0.40
N LEU A 36 -4.46 -19.06 1.46
CA LEU A 36 -4.32 -17.62 1.73
C LEU A 36 -2.87 -17.24 2.03
N THR A 37 -2.14 -18.05 2.79
CA THR A 37 -0.71 -17.86 3.05
C THR A 37 0.13 -17.97 1.78
N SER A 38 -0.21 -18.92 0.89
CA SER A 38 0.44 -19.07 -0.42
C SER A 38 0.20 -17.87 -1.33
N LEU A 39 -1.04 -17.36 -1.39
CA LEU A 39 -1.39 -16.13 -2.10
C LEU A 39 -0.64 -14.91 -1.52
N THR A 40 -0.53 -14.83 -0.20
CA THR A 40 0.19 -13.74 0.49
C THR A 40 1.68 -13.78 0.15
N THR A 41 2.30 -14.96 0.16
CA THR A 41 3.70 -15.16 -0.22
C THR A 41 3.96 -14.79 -1.69
N THR A 42 3.05 -15.18 -2.57
CA THR A 42 3.09 -14.81 -4.00
C THR A 42 3.00 -13.29 -4.16
N SER A 43 2.08 -12.65 -3.43
CA SER A 43 1.88 -11.20 -3.46
C SER A 43 3.10 -10.43 -2.93
N LEU A 44 3.74 -10.91 -1.86
CA LEU A 44 5.01 -10.36 -1.35
C LEU A 44 6.13 -10.47 -2.38
N THR A 45 6.20 -11.57 -3.12
CA THR A 45 7.16 -11.75 -4.22
C THR A 45 6.90 -10.75 -5.33
N ALA A 46 5.63 -10.56 -5.72
CA ALA A 46 5.23 -9.56 -6.72
C ALA A 46 5.54 -8.12 -6.27
N HIS A 47 5.31 -7.80 -4.99
CA HIS A 47 5.68 -6.52 -4.40
C HIS A 47 7.20 -6.27 -4.45
N ALA A 48 8.01 -7.27 -4.10
CA ALA A 48 9.47 -7.18 -4.20
C ALA A 48 9.96 -7.10 -5.65
N ALA A 49 9.25 -7.72 -6.60
CA ALA A 49 9.55 -7.58 -8.02
C ALA A 49 9.29 -6.16 -8.51
N ALA A 50 8.15 -5.55 -8.14
CA ALA A 50 7.80 -4.18 -8.52
C ALA A 50 8.87 -3.17 -8.11
N THR A 51 9.41 -3.29 -6.88
CA THR A 51 10.50 -2.41 -6.42
C THR A 51 11.79 -2.64 -7.19
N ARG A 52 12.13 -3.90 -7.52
CA ARG A 52 13.31 -4.24 -8.34
C ARG A 52 13.22 -3.70 -9.76
N PHE A 53 12.02 -3.64 -10.33
CA PHE A 53 11.77 -3.04 -11.66
C PHE A 53 11.59 -1.51 -11.61
N SER A 54 11.88 -0.86 -10.48
CA SER A 54 11.73 0.58 -10.30
C SER A 54 10.31 1.12 -10.54
N LEU A 55 9.28 0.27 -10.37
CA LEU A 55 7.87 0.67 -10.44
C LEU A 55 7.38 1.30 -9.13
N GLY A 56 8.23 1.29 -8.09
CA GLY A 56 7.89 1.72 -6.73
C GLY A 56 7.24 0.61 -5.88
N PRO A 57 6.92 0.91 -4.60
CA PRO A 57 6.22 -0.02 -3.73
C PRO A 57 4.76 -0.17 -4.21
N ALA A 58 4.34 -1.41 -4.47
CA ALA A 58 2.97 -1.66 -4.88
C ALA A 58 2.01 -1.40 -3.71
N GLN A 59 1.07 -0.48 -3.86
CA GLN A 59 0.05 -0.25 -2.82
C GLN A 59 -1.02 -1.35 -2.82
N ARG A 60 -1.40 -1.81 -4.01
CA ARG A 60 -2.38 -2.87 -4.21
C ARG A 60 -2.10 -3.65 -5.49
N ILE A 61 -2.23 -4.97 -5.41
CA ILE A 61 -2.25 -5.88 -6.56
C ILE A 61 -3.68 -6.41 -6.71
N ILE A 62 -4.18 -6.43 -7.94
CA ILE A 62 -5.51 -6.96 -8.28
C ILE A 62 -5.32 -7.99 -9.37
N VAL A 63 -5.86 -9.19 -9.16
CA VAL A 63 -5.82 -10.30 -10.13
C VAL A 63 -7.25 -10.67 -10.51
N GLU A 64 -7.58 -10.53 -11.79
CA GLU A 64 -8.88 -10.84 -12.37
C GLU A 64 -8.70 -11.91 -13.46
N HIS A 65 -9.40 -13.04 -13.34
CA HIS A 65 -9.23 -14.19 -14.25
C HIS A 65 -10.25 -14.21 -15.41
N GLY A 66 -10.85 -13.06 -15.71
CA GLY A 66 -11.93 -12.92 -16.70
C GLY A 66 -13.33 -12.85 -16.09
N PRO A 67 -14.37 -12.67 -16.92
CA PRO A 67 -15.74 -12.51 -16.44
C PRO A 67 -16.22 -13.74 -15.67
N GLY A 68 -16.88 -13.52 -14.53
CA GLY A 68 -17.37 -14.59 -13.64
C GLY A 68 -16.29 -15.35 -12.86
N SER A 69 -15.01 -15.06 -13.09
CA SER A 69 -13.91 -15.77 -12.44
C SER A 69 -13.51 -15.13 -11.10
N PRO A 70 -12.77 -15.84 -10.23
CA PRO A 70 -12.33 -15.31 -8.93
C PRO A 70 -11.49 -14.04 -9.07
N VAL A 71 -11.64 -13.15 -8.08
CA VAL A 71 -10.88 -11.91 -7.97
C VAL A 71 -10.08 -11.92 -6.68
N VAL A 72 -8.79 -11.61 -6.78
CA VAL A 72 -7.88 -11.51 -5.64
C VAL A 72 -7.39 -10.07 -5.52
N LEU A 73 -7.52 -9.50 -4.33
CA LEU A 73 -6.98 -8.19 -3.99
C LEU A 73 -5.96 -8.35 -2.88
N SER A 74 -4.75 -7.83 -3.08
CA SER A 74 -3.69 -7.83 -2.08
C SER A 74 -3.24 -6.39 -1.85
N SER A 75 -3.47 -5.90 -0.65
CA SER A 75 -3.10 -4.55 -0.22
C SER A 75 -1.88 -4.59 0.68
N PHE A 76 -0.96 -3.66 0.48
CA PHE A 76 0.26 -3.53 1.29
C PHE A 76 0.19 -2.24 2.10
N LEU A 77 0.32 -2.38 3.42
CA LEU A 77 0.21 -1.27 4.37
C LEU A 77 1.58 -1.04 4.99
N ASN A 78 2.22 0.07 4.65
CA ASN A 78 3.49 0.43 5.25
C ASN A 78 3.26 1.13 6.61
N GLY A 79 3.91 0.66 7.67
CA GLY A 79 3.75 1.27 9.00
C GLY A 79 4.29 2.69 9.08
N ALA A 80 5.24 3.07 8.21
CA ALA A 80 5.69 4.46 8.10
C ALA A 80 4.56 5.42 7.71
N ASP A 81 3.52 4.96 7.01
CA ASP A 81 2.34 5.78 6.68
C ASP A 81 1.40 5.98 7.87
N ALA A 82 1.57 5.21 8.96
CA ALA A 82 0.76 5.30 10.16
C ALA A 82 1.28 6.35 11.16
N LEU A 83 2.54 6.80 11.01
CA LEU A 83 3.15 7.85 11.82
C LEU A 83 2.49 9.21 11.54
N PRO A 84 2.25 10.05 12.56
CA PRO A 84 1.55 11.33 12.42
C PRO A 84 2.25 12.32 11.47
N ASN A 85 3.56 12.20 11.27
CA ASN A 85 4.35 13.06 10.36
C ASN A 85 4.73 12.36 9.03
N GLY A 86 4.51 11.05 8.89
CA GLY A 86 4.90 10.28 7.71
C GLY A 86 3.88 10.37 6.55
N GLY A 87 2.60 10.56 6.88
CA GLY A 87 1.51 10.62 5.91
C GLY A 87 1.56 11.82 4.96
N GLU A 88 2.20 12.91 5.35
CA GLU A 88 2.27 14.14 4.53
C GLU A 88 3.11 13.92 3.27
N THR A 89 4.22 13.19 3.39
CA THR A 89 5.12 12.90 2.26
C THR A 89 4.58 11.81 1.34
N SER A 90 3.92 10.79 1.89
CA SER A 90 3.31 9.68 1.13
C SER A 90 2.01 10.11 0.43
N ALA A 91 1.18 10.93 1.09
CA ALA A 91 -0.01 11.55 0.48
C ALA A 91 0.38 12.62 -0.55
N ALA A 92 1.41 13.43 -0.30
CA ALA A 92 1.94 14.37 -1.30
C ALA A 92 2.56 13.67 -2.49
N ALA A 93 3.31 12.56 -2.29
CA ALA A 93 3.85 11.75 -3.37
C ALA A 93 2.75 11.05 -4.19
N SER A 94 1.71 10.53 -3.52
CA SER A 94 0.54 9.93 -4.17
C SER A 94 -0.30 10.95 -4.93
N ALA A 95 -0.47 12.16 -4.38
CA ALA A 95 -1.15 13.27 -5.04
C ALA A 95 -0.34 13.81 -6.23
N ALA A 96 0.98 13.90 -6.11
CA ALA A 96 1.88 14.28 -7.19
C ALA A 96 1.87 13.24 -8.33
N ALA A 97 1.87 11.95 -8.00
CA ALA A 97 1.75 10.87 -8.99
C ALA A 97 0.38 10.88 -9.69
N ALA A 98 -0.72 11.13 -8.96
CA ALA A 98 -2.05 11.27 -9.54
C ALA A 98 -2.18 12.53 -10.43
N ALA A 99 -1.56 13.64 -10.04
CA ALA A 99 -1.50 14.86 -10.85
C ALA A 99 -0.67 14.68 -12.13
N ALA A 100 0.45 13.94 -12.05
CA ALA A 100 1.28 13.59 -13.21
C ALA A 100 0.53 12.64 -14.18
N ALA A 101 -0.21 11.66 -13.66
CA ALA A 101 -1.03 10.76 -14.47
C ALA A 101 -2.20 11.49 -15.16
N THR A 102 -2.80 12.48 -14.51
CA THR A 102 -3.87 13.32 -15.08
C THR A 102 -3.33 14.24 -16.19
N SER A 103 -2.10 14.73 -16.03
CA SER A 103 -1.44 15.60 -17.02
C SER A 103 -1.03 14.85 -18.29
N ASN A 104 -0.75 13.55 -18.20
CA ASN A 104 -0.36 12.73 -19.36
C ASN A 104 -1.54 12.19 -20.18
N ASN A 105 -2.78 12.33 -19.70
CA ASN A 105 -3.95 11.68 -20.29
C ASN A 105 -4.94 12.66 -20.96
N THR A 106 -4.50 13.86 -21.33
CA THR A 106 -5.32 14.79 -22.12
C THR A 106 -5.18 14.44 -23.62
N PRO A 107 -6.21 13.87 -24.29
CA PRO A 107 -6.17 13.66 -25.71
C PRO A 107 -6.70 14.94 -26.37
N THR A 108 -5.81 15.87 -26.72
CA THR A 108 -6.20 16.98 -27.59
C THR A 108 -5.77 16.69 -29.04
N ALA A 109 -6.78 16.65 -29.90
CA ALA A 109 -6.69 16.29 -31.30
C ALA A 109 -6.01 17.38 -32.15
N SER A 110 -5.12 16.94 -33.04
CA SER A 110 -4.82 17.44 -34.39
C SER A 110 -4.96 18.95 -34.70
N ARG A 111 -3.83 19.62 -34.99
CA ARG A 111 -3.52 20.22 -36.32
C ARG A 111 -2.09 20.79 -36.39
N PRO A 112 -1.46 20.85 -37.59
CA PRO A 112 -0.04 21.20 -37.74
C PRO A 112 0.16 22.69 -38.07
N ALA A 113 1.25 23.30 -37.55
CA ALA A 113 1.75 24.60 -38.02
C ALA A 113 3.26 24.78 -37.74
N THR A 114 4.05 24.64 -38.81
CA THR A 114 5.21 25.46 -39.24
C THR A 114 6.03 26.28 -38.20
N SER A 115 7.32 25.91 -38.11
CA SER A 115 8.56 26.73 -38.15
C SER A 115 8.84 27.85 -37.13
N GLY A 116 9.97 27.70 -36.41
CA GLY A 116 10.76 28.79 -35.83
C GLY A 116 11.70 28.35 -34.70
N PRO A 117 13.04 28.51 -34.81
CA PRO A 117 13.99 28.08 -33.77
C PRO A 117 14.40 29.26 -32.87
N SER A 118 14.39 29.07 -31.55
CA SER A 118 15.06 29.87 -30.51
C SER A 118 14.78 29.17 -29.18
N SER A 119 15.66 29.02 -28.20
CA SER A 119 17.08 29.31 -28.00
C SER A 119 17.38 28.63 -26.66
N ALA A 120 18.48 27.89 -26.57
CA ALA A 120 18.85 27.20 -25.34
C ALA A 120 19.21 28.20 -24.23
N THR A 121 18.61 28.03 -23.06
CA THR A 121 19.16 28.54 -21.80
C THR A 121 19.30 27.37 -20.84
N ALA A 122 20.54 26.93 -20.70
CA ALA A 122 20.97 26.02 -19.66
C ALA A 122 20.74 26.67 -18.29
N ALA A 123 19.96 26.01 -17.44
CA ALA A 123 19.88 26.33 -16.02
C ALA A 123 20.48 25.16 -15.25
N THR A 124 21.70 25.38 -14.78
CA THR A 124 22.42 24.55 -13.80
C THR A 124 21.64 24.49 -12.49
N PRO A 125 21.35 23.31 -11.91
CA PRO A 125 21.06 23.21 -10.49
C PRO A 125 22.39 22.96 -9.76
N GLY A 126 23.01 24.04 -9.29
CA GLY A 126 24.00 24.00 -8.23
C GLY A 126 23.31 24.34 -6.91
N GLY A 127 23.38 23.45 -5.93
CA GLY A 127 22.76 23.66 -4.63
C GLY A 127 22.79 22.42 -3.77
N ALA A 128 23.99 21.95 -3.43
CA ALA A 128 24.17 21.04 -2.31
C ALA A 128 23.72 21.76 -1.03
N ALA A 129 22.66 21.26 -0.41
CA ALA A 129 22.34 21.51 0.99
C ALA A 129 22.39 20.16 1.71
N GLN A 130 23.60 19.84 2.15
CA GLN A 130 23.91 18.84 3.15
C GLN A 130 23.18 19.20 4.46
N GLY A 131 22.47 18.25 5.07
CA GLY A 131 21.96 18.39 6.44
C GLY A 131 20.56 17.83 6.67
N ALA A 132 20.38 16.52 6.52
CA ALA A 132 19.19 15.81 7.01
C ALA A 132 19.49 14.31 7.19
N THR A 133 20.44 13.98 8.07
CA THR A 133 20.72 12.59 8.44
C THR A 133 20.90 12.54 9.95
N ASP A 134 19.78 12.45 10.67
CA ASP A 134 19.72 11.65 11.91
C ASP A 134 18.27 11.38 12.32
N THR A 135 17.35 12.32 12.13
CA THR A 135 15.95 12.15 12.63
C THR A 135 15.09 11.18 11.82
N LYS A 136 15.52 10.77 10.62
CA LYS A 136 14.73 9.89 9.73
C LYS A 136 15.05 8.40 9.91
N ALA A 137 16.14 8.07 10.60
CA ALA A 137 16.55 6.69 10.82
C ALA A 137 15.75 6.07 11.98
N ASP A 138 15.63 6.80 13.09
CA ASP A 138 14.88 6.35 14.27
C ASP A 138 13.38 6.15 13.99
N ASP A 139 12.79 7.02 13.15
CA ASP A 139 11.36 6.94 12.78
C ASP A 139 11.03 5.71 11.91
N VAL A 140 12.01 5.15 11.18
CA VAL A 140 11.83 3.93 10.36
C VAL A 140 12.04 2.68 11.21
N GLU A 141 12.90 2.76 12.23
CA GLU A 141 13.18 1.64 13.14
C GLU A 141 12.04 1.42 14.14
N ASN A 142 11.37 2.49 14.58
CA ASN A 142 10.13 2.44 15.39
C ASN A 142 8.84 2.34 14.55
N ALA A 143 8.94 2.16 13.24
CA ALA A 143 7.76 2.04 12.40
C ALA A 143 7.07 0.69 12.62
N ALA A 144 5.75 0.72 12.77
CA ALA A 144 4.94 -0.49 12.84
C ALA A 144 5.26 -1.45 11.66
N PRO A 145 5.17 -2.78 11.86
CA PRO A 145 5.49 -3.73 10.80
C PRO A 145 4.59 -3.53 9.57
N MET A 146 5.16 -3.76 8.39
CA MET A 146 4.39 -3.78 7.14
C MET A 146 3.36 -4.90 7.18
N LEU A 147 2.10 -4.56 6.90
CA LEU A 147 1.00 -5.53 6.85
C LEU A 147 0.58 -5.82 5.42
N VAL A 148 0.06 -7.03 5.20
CA VAL A 148 -0.51 -7.48 3.93
C VAL A 148 -1.94 -7.93 4.16
N GLY A 149 -2.89 -7.28 3.49
CA GLY A 149 -4.30 -7.65 3.49
C GLY A 149 -4.68 -8.33 2.19
N VAL A 150 -5.11 -9.60 2.24
CA VAL A 150 -5.63 -10.37 1.11
C VAL A 150 -7.14 -10.51 1.23
N VAL A 151 -7.84 -10.23 0.14
CA VAL A 151 -9.28 -10.45 -0.04
C VAL A 151 -9.50 -11.28 -1.29
N VAL A 152 -10.25 -12.37 -1.16
CA VAL A 152 -10.62 -13.23 -2.28
C VAL A 152 -12.13 -13.28 -2.39
N ALA A 153 -12.62 -12.98 -3.60
CA ALA A 153 -14.00 -13.21 -4.01
C ALA A 153 -14.06 -14.47 -4.89
N ALA A 154 -15.09 -15.30 -4.67
CA ALA A 154 -15.24 -16.55 -5.41
C ALA A 154 -15.63 -16.29 -6.88
N THR A 155 -16.31 -15.17 -7.14
CA THR A 155 -16.76 -14.77 -8.47
C THR A 155 -16.47 -13.29 -8.76
N GLY A 156 -16.46 -12.93 -10.03
CA GLY A 156 -16.29 -11.53 -10.46
C GLY A 156 -17.46 -10.63 -10.10
N GLU A 157 -18.64 -11.17 -9.81
CA GLU A 157 -19.83 -10.40 -9.41
C GLU A 157 -19.62 -9.74 -8.04
N GLU A 158 -18.86 -10.41 -7.17
CA GLU A 158 -18.51 -9.94 -5.83
C GLU A 158 -17.34 -8.95 -5.83
N ALA A 159 -16.75 -8.60 -6.99
CA ALA A 159 -15.55 -7.77 -7.07
C ALA A 159 -15.72 -6.38 -6.41
N MET A 160 -16.91 -5.77 -6.52
CA MET A 160 -17.22 -4.50 -5.86
C MET A 160 -17.32 -4.66 -4.34
N GLU A 161 -17.86 -5.78 -3.88
CA GLU A 161 -17.89 -6.10 -2.45
C GLU A 161 -16.48 -6.36 -1.92
N ALA A 162 -15.67 -7.12 -2.66
CA ALA A 162 -14.27 -7.40 -2.34
C ALA A 162 -13.44 -6.11 -2.22
N ARG A 163 -13.66 -5.13 -3.11
CA ARG A 163 -13.03 -3.80 -3.02
C ARG A 163 -13.44 -3.04 -1.76
N ARG A 164 -14.72 -3.11 -1.38
CA ARG A 164 -15.22 -2.49 -0.13
C ARG A 164 -14.66 -3.19 1.11
N ALA A 165 -14.60 -4.52 1.09
CA ALA A 165 -14.05 -5.33 2.16
C ALA A 165 -12.54 -5.08 2.32
N ALA A 166 -11.79 -5.00 1.21
CA ALA A 166 -10.38 -4.61 1.22
C ALA A 166 -10.20 -3.22 1.86
N GLY A 167 -10.98 -2.21 1.46
CA GLY A 167 -10.90 -0.89 2.08
C GLY A 167 -11.29 -0.85 3.56
N ARG A 168 -12.13 -1.78 4.04
CA ARG A 168 -12.38 -1.97 5.48
C ARG A 168 -11.20 -2.65 6.17
N LEU A 169 -10.64 -3.69 5.55
CA LEU A 169 -9.50 -4.45 6.09
C LEU A 169 -8.26 -3.55 6.22
N GLU A 170 -8.06 -2.64 5.28
CA GLU A 170 -7.01 -1.62 5.34
C GLU A 170 -7.19 -0.67 6.52
N ARG A 171 -8.43 -0.25 6.81
CA ARG A 171 -8.72 0.60 7.96
C ARG A 171 -8.38 -0.11 9.27
N VAL A 172 -8.72 -1.39 9.38
CA VAL A 172 -8.36 -2.22 10.55
C VAL A 172 -6.84 -2.36 10.67
N GLY A 173 -6.13 -2.67 9.58
CA GLY A 173 -4.67 -2.76 9.60
C GLY A 173 -3.99 -1.44 9.97
N ARG A 174 -4.51 -0.30 9.49
CA ARG A 174 -3.98 1.03 9.86
C ARG A 174 -4.32 1.45 11.29
N GLU A 175 -5.43 0.97 11.85
CA GLU A 175 -5.73 1.14 13.28
C GLU A 175 -4.71 0.37 14.11
N PHE A 176 -4.48 -0.90 13.79
CA PHE A 176 -3.46 -1.74 14.43
C PHE A 176 -2.04 -1.12 14.35
N GLN A 177 -1.63 -0.62 13.17
CA GLN A 177 -0.33 0.05 13.02
C GLN A 177 -0.22 1.36 13.82
N ARG A 178 -1.33 2.06 14.04
CA ARG A 178 -1.34 3.28 14.86
C ARG A 178 -1.28 2.97 16.34
N GLU A 179 -1.96 1.92 16.79
CA GLU A 179 -1.86 1.42 18.16
C GLU A 179 -0.43 0.95 18.45
N TRP A 180 0.18 0.20 17.53
CA TRP A 180 1.58 -0.22 17.61
C TRP A 180 2.53 0.98 17.77
N ALA A 181 2.43 1.97 16.88
CA ALA A 181 3.29 3.14 16.91
C ALA A 181 3.09 3.99 18.19
N ALA A 182 1.89 3.97 18.78
CA ALA A 182 1.59 4.69 20.02
C ALA A 182 2.17 4.01 21.26
N GLU A 183 2.11 2.68 21.34
CA GLU A 183 2.65 1.90 22.48
C GLU A 183 4.18 2.02 22.59
N GLU A 184 4.87 2.07 21.45
CA GLU A 184 6.33 2.17 21.40
C GLU A 184 6.84 3.59 21.76
N GLY A 185 6.04 4.63 21.48
CA GLY A 185 6.32 6.00 21.90
C GLY A 185 6.19 6.24 23.41
N THR A 186 5.36 5.46 24.11
CA THR A 186 5.23 5.54 25.58
C THR A 186 6.35 4.84 26.33
N ALA A 187 6.91 3.75 25.80
CA ALA A 187 8.02 3.03 26.44
C ALA A 187 9.33 3.84 26.46
N ALA A 188 9.55 4.71 25.48
CA ALA A 188 10.72 5.60 25.44
C ALA A 188 10.68 6.73 26.49
N ALA A 189 9.51 7.06 27.06
CA ALA A 189 9.35 8.15 28.03
C ALA A 189 9.60 7.72 29.49
N GLU A 190 9.51 6.43 29.82
CA GLU A 190 9.69 5.93 31.20
C GLU A 190 11.13 5.49 31.54
N GLY A 191 12.03 5.39 30.56
CA GLY A 191 13.42 4.91 30.77
C GLY A 191 14.44 5.96 31.22
N GLY A 192 14.02 7.19 31.52
CA GLY A 192 14.90 8.32 31.84
C GLY A 192 14.66 8.90 33.23
N GLN A 193 14.97 8.15 34.30
CA GLN A 193 15.19 8.69 35.65
C GLN A 193 16.35 7.98 36.34
#